data_AF-A0A9D7HKM7-F1
#
_entry.id   AF-A0A9D7HKM7-F1
#
_cell.length_a   1.000
_cell.length_b   1.000
_cell.length_c   1.000
_cell.angle_alpha   90.00
_cell.angle_beta   90.00
_cell.angle_gamma   90.00
#
_symmetry.space_group_name_H-M   'P 1'
#
loop_
_entity.id
_entity.type
_entity.pdbx_description
1 polymer ?
#
loop_
_entity_poly.entity_id
_entity_poly.type
_entity_poly.pdbx_seq_one_letter_code
_entity_poly.pdbx_strand_id
1 'polypeptide(L)' 'MGISIVLLLIGTATAVTAVMGLIRGSVYCKGGPYSRTTQPMAFWAAIVAYVGWTALMGYFVLFGKFAA' A
#
# COMPACT_ATOMS: atom_id res chain seq x y z
N MET A 1 -3.02 2.03 22.13
CA MET A 1 -4.02 2.67 21.26
C MET A 1 -3.38 3.64 20.24
N GLY A 2 -2.43 4.50 20.62
CA GLY A 2 -1.79 5.43 19.67
C GLY A 2 -1.11 4.78 18.46
N ILE A 3 -0.39 3.66 18.66
CA ILE A 3 0.28 2.93 17.57
C ILE A 3 -0.72 2.39 16.54
N SER A 4 -1.87 1.85 16.98
CA SER A 4 -2.91 1.34 16.10
C SER A 4 -3.51 2.42 15.20
N ILE A 5 -3.64 3.65 15.71
CA ILE A 5 -4.11 4.82 14.93
C ILE A 5 -3.07 5.18 13.86
N VAL A 6 -1.78 5.20 14.23
CA VAL A 6 -0.69 5.47 13.28
C VAL A 6 -0.64 4.42 12.17
N LEU A 7 -0.76 3.13 12.53
CA LEU A 7 -0.80 2.04 11.55
C LEU A 7 -2.03 2.12 10.63
N LEU A 8 -3.19 2.53 11.16
CA LEU A 8 -4.39 2.73 10.37
C LEU A 8 -4.23 3.90 9.39
N LEU A 9 -3.62 5.01 9.81
CA LEU A 9 -3.32 6.15 8.93
C LEU A 9 -2.32 5.78 7.83
N ILE A 10 -1.27 5.03 8.15
CA ILE A 10 -0.31 4.54 7.15
C ILE A 10 -0.99 3.57 6.18
N GLY A 11 -1.79 2.62 6.69
CA GLY A 11 -2.50 1.64 5.87
C GLY A 11 -3.48 2.29 4.89
N THR A 12 -4.23 3.30 5.34
CA THR A 12 -5.17 4.07 4.50
C THR A 12 -4.45 4.95 3.48
N ALA A 13 -3.39 5.67 3.87
CA ALA A 13 -2.57 6.43 2.92
C ALA A 13 -2.02 5.52 1.80
N THR A 14 -1.54 4.33 2.18
CA THR A 14 -1.02 3.34 1.23
C THR A 14 -2.10 2.82 0.28
N ALA A 15 -3.29 2.53 0.81
CA ALA A 15 -4.44 2.11 0.00
C ALA A 15 -4.84 3.18 -1.01
N VAL A 16 -4.89 4.44 -0.59
CA VAL A 16 -5.20 5.59 -1.45
C VAL A 16 -4.15 5.73 -2.56
N THR A 17 -2.86 5.58 -2.25
CA THR A 17 -1.82 5.62 -3.29
C THR A 17 -1.95 4.50 -4.31
N ALA A 18 -2.33 3.28 -3.87
CA ALA A 18 -2.56 2.16 -4.78
C ALA A 18 -3.76 2.39 -5.70
N VAL A 19 -4.87 2.88 -5.16
CA VAL A 19 -6.09 3.19 -5.93
C VAL A 19 -5.84 4.33 -6.92
N MET A 20 -5.20 5.42 -6.48
CA MET A 20 -4.85 6.51 -7.39
C MET A 20 -3.90 6.05 -8.50
N GLY A 21 -2.95 5.17 -8.18
CA GLY A 21 -2.03 4.60 -9.17
C GLY A 21 -2.71 3.69 -10.18
N LEU A 22 -3.71 2.91 -9.75
CA LEU A 22 -4.59 2.14 -10.63
C LEU A 22 -5.38 3.03 -11.59
N ILE A 23 -5.99 4.10 -11.09
CA ILE A 23 -6.79 5.04 -11.90
C ILE A 23 -5.92 5.78 -12.91
N ARG A 24 -4.74 6.26 -12.50
CA ARG A 24 -3.81 6.99 -13.37
C ARG A 24 -3.03 6.09 -14.32
N GLY A 25 -3.03 4.78 -14.09
CA GLY A 25 -2.18 3.83 -14.80
C GLY A 25 -0.68 4.03 -14.54
N SER A 26 -0.31 4.82 -13.53
CA SER A 26 1.07 5.06 -13.12
C SER A 26 1.19 5.06 -11.60
N VAL A 27 2.21 4.36 -11.09
CA VAL A 27 2.48 4.20 -9.66
C VAL A 27 3.91 4.64 -9.39
N TYR A 28 4.10 5.52 -8.42
CA TYR A 28 5.44 5.91 -7.98
C TYR A 28 5.97 4.92 -6.96
N CYS A 29 7.13 4.33 -7.24
CA CYS A 29 7.84 3.48 -6.31
C CYS A 29 9.33 3.84 -6.33
N LYS A 30 10.07 3.36 -5.32
CA LYS A 30 11.49 3.67 -5.14
C LYS A 30 12.27 3.34 -6.42
N GLY A 31 12.72 4.38 -7.14
CA GLY A 31 13.38 4.25 -8.45
C GLY A 31 12.70 5.00 -9.61
N GLY A 32 11.45 5.45 -9.45
CA GLY A 32 10.76 6.29 -10.44
C GLY A 32 9.27 5.96 -10.63
N PRO A 33 8.59 6.66 -11.56
CA PRO A 33 7.22 6.33 -11.94
C PRO A 33 7.18 5.06 -12.80
N TYR A 34 6.49 4.03 -12.33
CA TYR A 34 6.18 2.83 -13.12
C TYR A 34 4.83 3.02 -13.80
N SER A 35 4.80 2.88 -15.13
CA SER A 35 3.57 2.97 -15.92
C SER A 35 3.09 1.57 -16.33
N ARG A 36 1.77 1.40 -16.37
CA ARG A 36 1.10 0.20 -16.86
C ARG A 36 1.43 -0.10 -18.33
N THR A 37 1.77 0.91 -19.12
CA THR A 37 2.05 0.75 -20.56
C THR A 37 3.51 0.46 -20.86
N THR A 38 4.45 1.14 -20.19
CA THR A 38 5.89 0.98 -20.46
C THR A 38 6.52 -0.13 -19.64
N GLN A 39 6.06 -0.35 -18.40
CA GLN A 39 6.61 -1.33 -17.47
C GLN A 39 5.49 -2.06 -16.71
N PRO A 40 4.66 -2.86 -17.40
CA PRO A 40 3.46 -3.48 -16.82
C PRO A 40 3.77 -4.38 -15.62
N MET A 41 4.83 -5.19 -15.69
CA MET A 41 5.18 -6.09 -14.57
C MET A 41 5.56 -5.31 -13.31
N ALA A 42 6.38 -4.27 -13.43
CA ALA A 42 6.78 -3.43 -12.29
C ALA A 42 5.58 -2.67 -11.70
N PHE A 43 4.69 -2.17 -12.56
CA PHE A 43 3.43 -1.54 -12.14
C PHE A 43 2.55 -2.49 -11.31
N TRP A 44 2.28 -3.70 -11.81
CA TRP A 44 1.43 -4.66 -11.10
C TRP A 44 2.11 -5.19 -9.83
N ALA A 45 3.42 -5.43 -9.85
CA ALA A 45 4.19 -5.81 -8.67
C ALA A 45 4.10 -4.72 -7.57
N ALA A 46 4.20 -3.45 -7.94
CA ALA A 46 4.01 -2.33 -7.03
C ALA A 46 2.58 -2.29 -6.43
N ILE A 47 1.56 -2.47 -7.27
CA ILE A 47 0.16 -2.55 -6.79
C ILE A 47 -0.02 -3.71 -5.79
N VAL A 48 0.48 -4.91 -6.11
CA VAL A 48 0.39 -6.08 -5.23
C VAL A 48 1.13 -5.82 -3.90
N ALA A 49 2.31 -5.21 -3.95
CA ALA A 49 3.07 -4.85 -2.75
C ALA A 49 2.30 -3.85 -1.87
N TYR A 50 1.69 -2.81 -2.47
CA TYR A 50 0.89 -1.85 -1.73
C TYR A 50 -0.37 -2.48 -1.12
N VAL A 51 -1.09 -3.31 -1.87
CA VAL A 51 -2.28 -4.01 -1.37
C VAL A 51 -1.91 -4.99 -0.25
N GLY A 52 -0.82 -5.75 -0.42
CA GLY A 52 -0.29 -6.65 0.60
C GLY A 52 0.11 -5.92 1.88
N TRP A 53 0.76 -4.75 1.74
CA TRP A 53 1.10 -3.90 2.88
C TRP A 53 -0.14 -3.37 3.60
N THR A 54 -1.13 -2.87 2.88
CA THR A 54 -2.40 -2.42 3.46
C THR A 54 -3.12 -3.56 4.19
N ALA A 55 -3.15 -4.77 3.62
CA ALA A 55 -3.76 -5.93 4.26
C ALA A 55 -3.02 -6.32 5.55
N LEU A 56 -1.69 -6.30 5.54
CA LEU A 56 -0.86 -6.58 6.70
C LEU A 56 -1.06 -5.53 7.81
N MET A 57 -1.13 -4.24 7.46
CA MET A 57 -1.47 -3.17 8.40
C MET A 57 -2.89 -3.32 8.96
N GLY A 58 -3.87 -3.67 8.13
CA GLY A 58 -5.23 -3.97 8.56
C GLY A 58 -5.27 -5.14 9.54
N TYR A 59 -4.50 -6.20 9.29
CA TYR A 59 -4.34 -7.32 10.21
C TYR A 59 -3.76 -6.87 11.56
N PHE A 60 -2.70 -6.06 11.57
CA PHE A 60 -2.13 -5.52 12.81
C PHE A 60 -3.09 -4.58 13.56
N VAL A 61 -3.93 -3.83 12.85
CA VAL A 61 -4.94 -2.97 13.48
C VAL A 61 -6.06 -3.80 14.13
N LEU A 62 -6.53 -4.87 13.47
CA LEU A 62 -7.67 -5.68 13.92
C LEU A 62 -7.29 -6.80 14.90
N PHE A 63 -6.16 -7.46 14.65
CA PHE A 63 -5.72 -8.67 15.34
C PHE A 63 -4.37 -8.51 16.04
N GLY A 64 -3.66 -7.40 15.80
CA GLY A 64 -2.52 -6.99 16.61
C GLY A 64 -2.97 -6.51 17.98
N LYS A 65 -3.60 -7.41 18.76
CA LYS A 65 -3.43 -7.38 20.20
C LYS A 65 -1.93 -7.49 20.42
N PHE A 66 -1.35 -6.39 20.89
CA PHE A 66 0.01 -6.23 21.34
C PHE A 66 0.68 -7.58 21.58
N ALA A 67 1.74 -7.88 20.81
CA ALA A 67 2.80 -8.71 21.37
C ALA A 67 3.15 -8.04 22.71
N ALA A 68 2.73 -8.71 23.78
CA ALA A 68 2.77 -8.21 25.15
C ALA A 68 4.20 -7.90 25.58
#